data_AF-A0A3C0GK59-F1
#
_entry.id   AF-A0A3C0GK59-F1
#
_cell.length_a   1.000
_cell.length_b   1.000
_cell.length_c   1.000
_cell.angle_alpha   90.00
_cell.angle_beta   90.00
_cell.angle_gamma   90.00
#
_symmetry.space_group_name_H-M   'P 1'
#
loop_
_entity.id
_entity.type
_entity.pdbx_description
1 polymer ?
#
loop_
_entity_poly.entity_id
_entity_poly.type
_entity_poly.pdbx_seq_one_letter_code
_entity_poly.pdbx_strand_id
1 'polypeptide(L)'
;MAGGVSLNSVFTGKIIDKMKGRIENVFVPPVPYDGGLSIGACQYHWHHVLEQERNYSDSFFVTPYLGEEYSNEDVQRAIDRNSEKIEVQKNVSIDDCANLLVDNKIISLFQGRSESGRRALGNRSIIANPINLEMKAMINDKVKHRQWYRPFAPSVLEEYGQEWFDNYFVSPYMGFVFRIKKDKIGKAPAIEHFDSTARIQTVS
;
A
#
# COMPACT_ATOMS: atom_id res chain seq x y z
N MET A 1 -1.27 8.02 -16.27
CA MET A 1 -2.74 8.22 -16.18
C MET A 1 -3.08 8.93 -14.87
N ALA A 2 -4.05 9.83 -14.89
CA ALA A 2 -4.53 10.57 -13.73
C ALA A 2 -6.07 10.67 -13.76
N GLY A 3 -6.66 11.41 -12.82
CA GLY A 3 -8.11 11.48 -12.59
C GLY A 3 -8.61 10.37 -11.66
N GLY A 4 -9.72 10.62 -10.96
CA GLY A 4 -10.27 9.70 -9.96
C GLY A 4 -10.59 8.29 -10.49
N VAL A 5 -10.89 8.15 -11.79
CA VAL A 5 -11.09 6.86 -12.47
C VAL A 5 -9.84 5.98 -12.40
N SER A 6 -8.65 6.57 -12.39
CA SER A 6 -7.37 5.84 -12.31
C SER A 6 -7.14 5.16 -10.95
N LEU A 7 -7.98 5.41 -9.92
CA LEU A 7 -7.98 4.64 -8.68
C LEU A 7 -8.59 3.23 -8.84
N ASN A 8 -9.23 2.95 -9.97
CA ASN A 8 -9.78 1.64 -10.29
C ASN A 8 -8.65 0.69 -10.71
N SER A 9 -8.06 0.01 -9.73
CA SER A 9 -6.93 -0.90 -9.95
C SER A 9 -7.25 -2.09 -10.87
N VAL A 10 -8.52 -2.50 -10.98
CA VAL A 10 -8.95 -3.54 -11.92
C VAL A 10 -8.90 -3.02 -13.35
N PHE A 11 -9.40 -1.80 -13.57
CA PHE A 11 -9.31 -1.12 -14.87
C PHE A 11 -7.84 -0.88 -15.28
N THR A 12 -7.03 -0.33 -14.36
CA THR A 12 -5.61 -0.07 -14.62
C THR A 12 -4.85 -1.36 -14.93
N GLY A 13 -5.08 -2.45 -14.18
CA GLY A 13 -4.48 -3.75 -14.46
C GLY A 13 -4.89 -4.32 -15.84
N LYS A 14 -6.17 -4.18 -16.22
CA LYS A 14 -6.66 -4.60 -17.54
C LYS A 14 -6.06 -3.80 -18.70
N ILE A 15 -5.75 -2.53 -18.52
CA ILE A 15 -5.09 -1.73 -19.57
C ILE A 15 -3.75 -2.35 -19.94
N ILE A 16 -2.95 -2.77 -18.96
CA ILE A 16 -1.64 -3.38 -19.21
C ILE A 16 -1.78 -4.65 -20.06
N ASP A 17 -2.71 -5.52 -19.70
CA ASP A 17 -2.99 -6.75 -20.46
C ASP A 17 -3.47 -6.43 -21.89
N LYS A 18 -4.48 -5.56 -22.03
CA LYS A 18 -5.13 -5.27 -23.32
C LYS A 18 -4.28 -4.43 -24.27
N MET A 19 -3.34 -3.65 -23.74
CA MET A 19 -2.46 -2.78 -24.52
C MET A 19 -1.04 -3.35 -24.64
N LYS A 20 -0.82 -4.61 -24.25
CA LYS A 20 0.47 -5.29 -24.39
C LYS A 20 0.97 -5.19 -25.83
N GLY A 21 2.21 -4.72 -26.00
CA GLY A 21 2.82 -4.47 -27.31
C GLY A 21 2.39 -3.18 -28.02
N ARG A 22 1.47 -2.41 -27.44
CA ARG A 22 1.04 -1.08 -27.96
C ARG A 22 1.49 0.08 -27.07
N ILE A 23 1.71 -0.19 -25.79
CA ILE A 23 2.26 0.76 -24.83
C ILE A 23 3.45 0.11 -24.14
N GLU A 24 4.44 0.93 -23.80
CA GLU A 24 5.63 0.48 -23.09
C GLU A 24 5.33 0.32 -21.59
N ASN A 25 4.77 1.36 -20.97
CA ASN A 25 4.53 1.42 -19.53
C ASN A 25 3.23 2.15 -19.17
N VAL A 26 2.67 1.81 -18.01
CA VAL A 26 1.55 2.53 -17.39
C VAL A 26 1.99 3.06 -16.03
N PHE A 27 1.99 4.38 -15.88
CA PHE A 27 2.22 5.03 -14.60
C PHE A 27 0.93 5.64 -14.06
N VAL A 28 0.61 5.35 -12.79
CA VAL A 28 -0.45 6.02 -12.03
C VAL A 28 0.18 6.58 -10.76
N PRO A 29 0.14 7.90 -10.51
CA PRO A 29 0.72 8.49 -9.31
C PRO A 29 -0.07 8.03 -8.06
N PRO A 30 0.50 8.13 -6.84
CA PRO A 30 -0.16 7.70 -5.61
C PRO A 30 -1.45 8.47 -5.29
N VAL A 31 -1.56 9.72 -5.79
CA VAL A 31 -2.73 10.59 -5.61
C VAL A 31 -3.29 11.02 -6.97
N PRO A 32 -3.90 10.11 -7.77
CA PRO A 32 -4.34 10.43 -9.12
C PRO A 32 -5.67 11.19 -9.15
N TYR A 33 -6.41 11.23 -8.06
CA TYR A 33 -7.69 11.94 -7.92
C TYR A 33 -7.47 13.41 -7.56
N ASP A 34 -8.54 14.17 -7.36
CA ASP A 34 -8.54 15.61 -7.13
C ASP A 34 -7.60 16.08 -6.00
N GLY A 35 -7.30 15.22 -5.02
CA GLY A 35 -6.31 15.52 -3.97
C GLY A 35 -4.89 15.74 -4.50
N GLY A 36 -4.58 15.28 -5.71
CA GLY A 36 -3.30 15.51 -6.38
C GLY A 36 -3.27 16.75 -7.26
N LEU A 37 -4.38 17.50 -7.40
CA LEU A 37 -4.42 18.70 -8.23
C LEU A 37 -3.46 19.78 -7.74
N SER A 38 -3.28 19.91 -6.42
CA SER A 38 -2.30 20.84 -5.85
C SER A 38 -0.88 20.51 -6.28
N ILE A 39 -0.50 19.22 -6.22
CA ILE A 39 0.80 18.74 -6.69
C ILE A 39 0.96 19.03 -8.18
N GLY A 40 -0.05 18.72 -8.98
CA GLY A 40 -0.04 18.99 -10.43
C GLY A 40 0.06 20.48 -10.75
N ALA A 41 -0.65 21.35 -10.03
CA ALA A 41 -0.60 22.79 -10.21
C ALA A 41 0.78 23.37 -9.86
N CYS A 42 1.39 22.91 -8.75
CA CYS A 42 2.75 23.30 -8.38
C CYS A 42 3.77 22.86 -9.43
N GLN A 43 3.69 21.61 -9.92
CA GLN A 43 4.58 21.12 -10.98
C GLN A 43 4.39 21.90 -12.29
N TYR A 44 3.14 22.21 -12.66
CA TYR A 44 2.84 23.01 -13.84
C TYR A 44 3.48 24.40 -13.72
N HIS A 45 3.26 25.09 -12.61
CA HIS A 45 3.83 26.42 -12.39
C HIS A 45 5.37 26.38 -12.42
N TRP A 46 5.97 25.43 -11.71
CA TRP A 46 7.42 25.30 -11.63
C TRP A 46 8.07 25.05 -12.99
N HIS A 47 7.55 24.12 -13.78
CA HIS A 47 8.18 23.73 -15.04
C HIS A 47 7.74 24.54 -16.26
N HIS A 48 6.49 25.03 -16.29
CA HIS A 48 5.95 25.73 -17.45
C HIS A 48 5.85 27.24 -17.30
N VAL A 49 5.76 27.77 -16.06
CA VAL A 49 5.69 29.22 -15.83
C VAL A 49 7.04 29.77 -15.39
N LEU A 50 7.75 29.06 -14.51
CA LEU A 50 9.09 29.45 -14.05
C LEU A 50 10.23 28.84 -14.89
N GLU A 51 9.90 28.07 -15.92
CA GLU A 51 10.83 27.44 -16.87
C GLU A 51 11.96 26.64 -16.20
N GLN A 52 11.70 26.08 -15.01
CA GLN A 52 12.68 25.27 -14.30
C GLN A 52 12.77 23.87 -14.91
N GLU A 53 13.99 23.36 -15.02
CA GLU A 53 14.23 22.04 -15.62
C GLU A 53 13.50 20.93 -14.86
N ARG A 54 13.03 19.93 -15.63
CA ARG A 54 12.49 18.70 -15.08
C ARG A 54 13.63 17.81 -14.67
N ASN A 55 13.73 17.52 -13.38
CA ASN A 55 14.65 16.50 -12.90
C ASN A 55 13.99 15.13 -13.07
N TYR A 56 14.40 14.42 -14.11
CA TYR A 56 14.03 13.01 -14.30
C TYR A 56 14.98 12.20 -13.42
N SER A 57 14.58 11.92 -12.18
CA SER A 57 15.32 10.93 -11.39
C SER A 57 15.25 9.57 -12.09
N ASP A 58 16.31 8.76 -11.96
CA ASP A 58 16.34 7.38 -12.47
C ASP A 58 15.21 6.52 -11.86
N SER A 59 14.68 6.93 -10.70
CA SER A 59 13.47 6.36 -10.12
C SER A 59 12.22 7.02 -10.73
N PHE A 60 11.41 6.22 -11.42
CA PHE A 60 10.06 6.60 -11.85
C PHE A 60 9.07 6.75 -10.67
N PHE A 61 9.50 6.45 -9.44
CA PHE A 61 8.64 6.43 -8.27
C PHE A 61 8.74 7.72 -7.46
N VAL A 62 7.60 8.37 -7.29
CA VAL A 62 7.40 9.49 -6.38
C VAL A 62 7.05 8.94 -4.98
N THR A 63 7.65 9.50 -3.93
CA THR A 63 7.29 9.10 -2.57
C THR A 63 5.83 9.46 -2.27
N PRO A 64 5.02 8.53 -1.73
CA PRO A 64 3.70 8.87 -1.23
C PRO A 64 3.78 9.55 0.13
N TYR A 65 4.91 9.49 0.85
CA TYR A 65 5.00 9.88 2.27
C TYR A 65 5.19 11.39 2.46
N LEU A 66 4.22 12.18 2.00
CA LEU A 66 4.25 13.65 2.06
C LEU A 66 3.50 14.23 3.27
N GLY A 67 2.78 13.40 4.02
CA GLY A 67 2.01 13.83 5.18
C GLY A 67 2.87 14.16 6.40
N GLU A 68 2.20 14.37 7.53
CA GLU A 68 2.83 14.76 8.79
C GLU A 68 3.74 13.65 9.34
N GLU A 69 4.87 14.08 9.88
CA GLU A 69 5.78 13.29 10.72
C GLU A 69 5.57 13.71 12.16
N TYR A 70 5.56 12.73 13.07
CA TYR A 70 5.36 12.96 14.49
C TYR A 70 6.67 12.68 15.22
N SER A 71 7.04 13.57 16.13
CA SER A 71 8.26 13.40 16.92
C SER A 71 8.06 12.35 18.01
N ASN A 72 9.16 11.91 18.63
CA ASN A 72 9.08 11.01 19.78
C ASN A 72 8.33 11.66 20.95
N GLU A 73 8.40 12.98 21.10
CA GLU A 73 7.64 13.72 22.10
C GLU A 73 6.13 13.71 21.79
N ASP A 74 5.73 13.79 20.53
CA ASP A 74 4.31 13.62 20.14
C ASP A 74 3.78 12.24 20.53
N VAL A 75 4.57 11.19 20.24
CA VAL A 75 4.23 9.80 20.58
C VAL A 75 4.16 9.63 22.10
N GLN A 76 5.14 10.14 22.85
CA GLN A 76 5.13 10.04 24.30
C GLN A 76 3.93 10.76 24.91
N ARG A 77 3.58 11.97 24.42
CA ARG A 77 2.38 12.67 24.87
C ARG A 77 1.09 11.88 24.58
N ALA A 78 1.02 11.18 23.45
CA ALA A 78 -0.11 10.31 23.14
C ALA A 78 -0.18 9.08 24.07
N ILE A 79 0.96 8.49 24.41
CA ILE A 79 1.08 7.40 25.38
C ILE A 79 0.61 7.85 26.76
N ASP A 80 1.14 8.98 27.26
CA ASP A 80 0.85 9.47 28.61
C ASP A 80 -0.64 9.72 28.81
N ARG A 81 -1.30 10.31 27.79
CA ARG A 81 -2.75 10.55 27.76
C ARG A 81 -3.59 9.28 27.82
N ASN A 82 -3.03 8.12 27.51
CA ASN A 82 -3.73 6.83 27.45
C ASN A 82 -3.12 5.77 28.37
N SER A 83 -2.25 6.18 29.30
CA SER A 83 -1.42 5.29 30.14
C SER A 83 -2.22 4.24 30.93
N GLU A 84 -3.45 4.54 31.33
CA GLU A 84 -4.33 3.59 32.04
C GLU A 84 -4.94 2.49 31.14
N LYS A 85 -4.84 2.64 29.81
CA LYS A 85 -5.48 1.75 28.83
C LYS A 85 -4.48 0.93 28.01
N ILE A 86 -3.19 1.22 28.13
CA ILE A 86 -2.16 0.62 27.30
C ILE A 86 -0.98 0.16 28.13
N GLU A 87 -0.38 -0.94 27.72
CA GLU A 87 0.94 -1.35 28.18
C GLU A 87 1.97 -0.93 27.13
N VAL A 88 3.11 -0.42 27.59
CA VAL A 88 4.15 0.12 26.70
C VAL A 88 5.41 -0.72 26.83
N GLN A 89 5.77 -1.36 25.73
CA GLN A 89 7.06 -2.01 25.57
C GLN A 89 7.95 -1.15 24.68
N LYS A 90 9.20 -0.93 25.11
CA LYS A 90 10.23 -0.21 24.35
C LYS A 90 11.17 -1.21 23.69
N ASN A 91 11.85 -0.77 22.62
CA ASN A 91 12.84 -1.57 21.87
C ASN A 91 12.25 -2.86 21.28
N VAL A 92 11.00 -2.83 20.81
CA VAL A 92 10.37 -3.93 20.08
C VAL A 92 11.11 -4.12 18.76
N SER A 93 11.58 -5.34 18.51
CA SER A 93 12.31 -5.70 17.30
C SER A 93 11.36 -6.02 16.13
N ILE A 94 11.91 -6.11 14.92
CA ILE A 94 11.16 -6.60 13.76
C ILE A 94 10.72 -8.05 13.97
N ASP A 95 11.57 -8.87 14.60
CA ASP A 95 11.27 -10.28 14.89
C ASP A 95 10.09 -10.41 15.86
N ASP A 96 9.98 -9.53 16.86
CA ASP A 96 8.81 -9.49 17.75
C ASP A 96 7.52 -9.21 16.96
N CYS A 97 7.57 -8.25 16.03
CA CYS A 97 6.43 -7.95 15.16
C CYS A 97 6.10 -9.15 14.24
N ALA A 98 7.11 -9.81 13.69
CA ALA A 98 6.93 -10.98 12.83
C ALA A 98 6.30 -12.16 13.60
N ASN A 99 6.76 -12.41 14.83
CA ASN A 99 6.20 -13.44 15.70
C ASN A 99 4.73 -13.15 16.03
N LEU A 100 4.39 -11.90 16.35
CA LEU A 100 3.00 -11.48 16.56
C LEU A 100 2.13 -11.74 15.31
N LEU A 101 2.66 -11.50 14.10
CA LEU A 101 1.95 -11.83 12.86
C LEU A 101 1.75 -13.34 12.71
N VAL A 102 2.79 -14.15 12.93
CA VAL A 102 2.69 -15.62 12.88
C VAL A 102 1.63 -16.14 13.86
N ASP A 103 1.57 -15.54 15.05
CA ASP A 103 0.57 -15.81 16.09
C ASP A 103 -0.82 -15.21 15.81
N ASN A 104 -1.05 -14.76 14.57
CA ASN A 104 -2.33 -14.22 14.10
C ASN A 104 -2.81 -12.99 14.87
N LYS A 105 -1.89 -12.21 15.43
CA LYS A 105 -2.21 -10.88 15.99
C LYS A 105 -2.39 -9.88 14.85
N ILE A 106 -3.23 -8.88 15.11
CA ILE A 106 -3.44 -7.73 14.22
C ILE A 106 -2.57 -6.60 14.77
N ILE A 107 -1.69 -6.07 13.94
CA ILE A 107 -0.74 -5.02 14.34
C ILE A 107 -1.09 -3.72 13.62
N SER A 108 -1.10 -2.61 14.35
CA SER A 108 -1.16 -1.28 13.75
C SER A 108 0.25 -0.72 13.65
N LEU A 109 0.68 -0.37 12.44
CA LEU A 109 1.94 0.32 12.17
C LEU A 109 1.72 1.82 12.12
N PHE A 110 2.56 2.53 12.85
CA PHE A 110 2.67 3.99 12.84
C PHE A 110 4.15 4.36 12.81
N GLN A 111 4.64 4.84 11.66
CA GLN A 111 6.04 5.18 11.47
C GLN A 111 6.23 6.26 10.41
N GLY A 112 7.25 7.10 10.57
CA GLY A 112 7.62 8.16 9.61
C GLY A 112 6.45 9.06 9.18
N ARG A 113 6.59 9.64 7.98
CA ARG A 113 5.55 10.47 7.35
C ARG A 113 4.36 9.66 6.87
N SER A 114 3.16 10.19 7.08
CA SER A 114 1.94 9.56 6.56
C SER A 114 1.83 9.60 5.04
N GLU A 115 1.14 8.62 4.46
CA GLU A 115 0.86 8.51 3.04
C GLU A 115 -0.08 9.62 2.56
N SER A 116 0.29 10.28 1.47
CA SER A 116 -0.58 11.12 0.65
C SER A 116 -1.36 10.19 -0.28
N GLY A 117 -2.66 10.05 -0.03
CA GLY A 117 -3.55 9.22 -0.83
C GLY A 117 -4.53 8.40 -0.01
N ARG A 118 -5.29 7.53 -0.70
CA ARG A 118 -6.35 6.70 -0.10
C ARG A 118 -5.87 5.30 0.31
N ARG A 119 -4.58 5.01 0.16
CA ARG A 119 -3.98 3.70 0.44
C ARG A 119 -2.99 3.84 1.58
N ALA A 120 -3.12 2.98 2.57
CA ALA A 120 -2.07 2.76 3.55
C ALA A 120 -1.00 1.88 2.88
N LEU A 121 0.26 2.31 2.98
CA LEU A 121 1.41 1.73 2.27
C LEU A 121 2.56 1.42 3.24
N GLY A 122 2.24 1.14 4.51
CA GLY A 122 3.20 0.72 5.53
C GLY A 122 3.47 1.75 6.64
N ASN A 123 3.12 3.03 6.47
CA ASN A 123 3.40 4.07 7.47
C ASN A 123 2.22 4.35 8.39
N ARG A 124 0.98 4.20 7.90
CA ARG A 124 -0.25 4.26 8.72
C ARG A 124 -1.14 3.05 8.42
N SER A 125 -0.66 1.86 8.76
CA SER A 125 -1.20 0.60 8.26
C SER A 125 -1.70 -0.31 9.37
N ILE A 126 -2.62 -1.21 9.01
CA ILE A 126 -2.98 -2.35 9.84
C ILE A 126 -2.53 -3.59 9.08
N ILE A 127 -1.61 -4.34 9.66
CA ILE A 127 -1.00 -5.52 9.07
C ILE A 127 -1.43 -6.76 9.85
N ALA A 128 -1.47 -7.88 9.14
CA ALA A 128 -1.92 -9.15 9.70
C ALA A 128 -1.44 -10.32 8.83
N ASN A 129 -1.52 -11.54 9.38
CA ASN A 129 -1.10 -12.76 8.69
C ASN A 129 -1.96 -13.06 7.44
N PRO A 130 -1.38 -13.08 6.23
CA PRO A 130 -2.14 -13.38 5.01
C PRO A 130 -2.45 -14.88 4.82
N ILE A 131 -1.78 -15.77 5.57
CA ILE A 131 -1.91 -17.24 5.44
C ILE A 131 -3.18 -17.75 6.13
N ASN A 132 -3.59 -17.09 7.22
CA ASN A 132 -4.78 -17.52 7.96
C ASN A 132 -6.06 -17.08 7.26
N LEU A 133 -6.85 -18.05 6.79
CA LEU A 133 -8.13 -17.83 6.10
C LEU A 133 -9.12 -16.99 6.92
N GLU A 134 -9.12 -17.12 8.24
CA GLU A 134 -10.02 -16.41 9.14
C GLU A 134 -9.61 -14.94 9.35
N MET A 135 -8.40 -14.54 8.93
CA MET A 135 -7.87 -13.21 9.21
C MET A 135 -8.74 -12.09 8.63
N LYS A 136 -9.33 -12.27 7.45
CA LYS A 136 -10.27 -11.28 6.88
C LYS A 136 -11.46 -11.05 7.81
N ALA A 137 -12.03 -12.13 8.36
CA ALA A 137 -13.16 -12.05 9.27
C ALA A 137 -12.74 -11.40 10.60
N MET A 138 -11.61 -11.81 11.17
CA MET A 138 -11.08 -11.24 12.41
C MET A 138 -10.83 -9.73 12.33
N ILE A 139 -10.24 -9.24 11.23
CA ILE A 139 -10.01 -7.79 11.05
C ILE A 139 -11.33 -7.03 10.91
N ASN A 140 -12.27 -7.57 10.13
CA ASN A 140 -13.58 -6.93 9.95
C ASN A 140 -14.38 -6.90 11.25
N ASP A 141 -14.33 -7.96 12.05
CA ASP A 141 -15.02 -8.04 13.34
C ASP A 141 -14.41 -7.11 14.39
N LYS A 142 -13.09 -7.14 14.57
CA LYS A 142 -12.41 -6.46 15.68
C LYS A 142 -12.02 -5.02 15.42
N VAL A 143 -11.83 -4.62 14.15
CA VAL A 143 -11.11 -3.37 13.82
C VAL A 143 -11.84 -2.53 12.79
N LYS A 144 -12.17 -3.12 11.63
CA LYS A 144 -12.65 -2.32 10.49
C LYS A 144 -14.17 -2.17 10.47
N HIS A 145 -14.92 -3.12 11.04
CA HIS A 145 -16.39 -3.16 11.02
C HIS A 145 -16.95 -2.94 9.61
N ARG A 146 -16.32 -3.56 8.60
CA ARG A 146 -16.64 -3.42 7.18
C ARG A 146 -17.31 -4.68 6.65
N GLN A 147 -17.94 -4.54 5.48
CA GLN A 147 -18.58 -5.66 4.79
C GLN A 147 -17.56 -6.77 4.49
N TRP A 148 -17.96 -8.02 4.72
CA TRP A 148 -17.11 -9.20 4.63
C TRP A 148 -16.45 -9.42 3.26
N TYR A 149 -17.08 -8.94 2.18
CA TYR A 149 -16.60 -9.10 0.80
C TYR A 149 -15.51 -8.11 0.39
N ARG A 150 -15.19 -7.10 1.22
CA ARG A 150 -14.16 -6.12 0.87
C ARG A 150 -12.78 -6.77 0.95
N PRO A 151 -12.00 -6.78 -0.14
CA PRO A 151 -10.69 -7.42 -0.13
C PRO A 151 -9.67 -6.60 0.65
N PHE A 152 -8.68 -7.31 1.21
CA PHE A 152 -7.44 -6.74 1.71
C PHE A 152 -6.35 -6.85 0.63
N ALA A 153 -5.33 -6.02 0.75
CA ALA A 153 -4.23 -5.94 -0.21
C ALA A 153 -2.94 -6.40 0.47
N PRO A 154 -2.15 -7.29 -0.15
CA PRO A 154 -0.86 -7.67 0.40
C PRO A 154 0.22 -6.62 0.12
N SER A 155 1.19 -6.54 1.02
CA SER A 155 2.51 -5.98 0.75
C SER A 155 3.49 -7.14 0.53
N VAL A 156 4.31 -7.05 -0.52
CA VAL A 156 5.21 -8.11 -0.98
C VAL A 156 6.57 -7.50 -1.27
N LEU A 157 7.65 -8.15 -0.84
CA LEU A 157 9.00 -7.70 -1.20
C LEU A 157 9.21 -7.84 -2.70
N GLU A 158 9.88 -6.86 -3.30
CA GLU A 158 10.09 -6.78 -4.75
C GLU A 158 10.69 -8.07 -5.33
N GLU A 159 11.69 -8.61 -4.65
CA GLU A 159 12.41 -9.84 -5.04
C GLU A 159 11.51 -11.08 -5.13
N TYR A 160 10.43 -11.17 -4.33
CA TYR A 160 9.49 -12.28 -4.36
C TYR A 160 8.28 -12.03 -5.28
N GLY A 161 8.12 -10.83 -5.82
CA GLY A 161 6.95 -10.49 -6.65
C GLY A 161 6.81 -11.38 -7.88
N GLN A 162 7.91 -11.64 -8.59
CA GLN A 162 7.94 -12.53 -9.76
C GLN A 162 7.63 -13.98 -9.40
N GLU A 163 7.91 -14.41 -8.16
CA GLU A 163 7.61 -15.76 -7.69
C GLU A 163 6.11 -15.97 -7.44
N TRP A 164 5.38 -14.90 -7.08
CA TRP A 164 3.98 -14.97 -6.67
C TRP A 164 2.98 -14.62 -7.77
N PHE A 165 3.33 -13.74 -8.69
CA PHE A 165 2.37 -13.14 -9.62
C PHE A 165 2.74 -13.32 -11.09
N ASP A 166 1.73 -13.49 -11.94
CA ASP A 166 1.89 -13.54 -13.40
C ASP A 166 2.14 -12.14 -13.98
N ASN A 167 3.06 -12.05 -14.95
CA ASN A 167 3.46 -10.77 -15.60
C ASN A 167 3.76 -9.67 -14.57
N TYR A 168 4.47 -10.04 -13.50
CA TYR A 168 4.78 -9.13 -12.40
C TYR A 168 5.62 -7.93 -12.87
N PHE A 169 5.33 -6.79 -12.26
CA PHE A 169 6.12 -5.56 -12.31
C PHE A 169 5.92 -4.81 -10.99
N VAL A 170 6.84 -3.90 -10.66
CA VAL A 170 6.85 -3.15 -9.41
C VAL A 170 5.58 -2.29 -9.28
N SER A 171 4.83 -2.48 -8.19
CA SER A 171 3.57 -1.78 -7.90
C SER A 171 3.61 -1.16 -6.50
N PRO A 172 4.29 -0.02 -6.30
CA PRO A 172 4.55 0.51 -4.96
C PRO A 172 3.33 1.19 -4.32
N TYR A 173 2.29 1.49 -5.10
CA TYR A 173 1.14 2.29 -4.64
C TYR A 173 -0.16 1.51 -4.49
N MET A 174 -0.12 0.17 -4.55
CA MET A 174 -1.33 -0.65 -4.67
C MET A 174 -2.22 -0.22 -5.85
N GLY A 175 -1.59 0.16 -6.97
CA GLY A 175 -2.26 0.69 -8.16
C GLY A 175 -2.80 -0.39 -9.09
N PHE A 176 -2.28 -1.61 -9.00
CA PHE A 176 -2.51 -2.67 -9.97
C PHE A 176 -2.96 -3.97 -9.31
N VAL A 177 -3.82 -4.70 -10.03
CA VAL A 177 -4.26 -6.06 -9.66
C VAL A 177 -3.48 -7.05 -10.50
N PHE A 178 -2.93 -8.06 -9.85
CA PHE A 178 -2.14 -9.12 -10.47
C PHE A 178 -2.84 -10.46 -10.28
N ARG A 179 -2.62 -11.38 -11.22
CA ARG A 179 -3.05 -12.76 -11.07
C ARG A 179 -2.02 -13.53 -10.24
N ILE A 180 -2.50 -14.27 -9.25
CA ILE A 180 -1.67 -15.16 -8.43
C ILE A 180 -1.31 -16.39 -9.27
N LYS A 181 -0.04 -16.79 -9.24
CA LYS A 181 0.43 -17.98 -9.94
C LYS A 181 -0.27 -19.23 -9.43
N LYS A 182 -0.50 -20.18 -10.34
CA LYS A 182 -1.30 -21.39 -10.08
C LYS A 182 -0.79 -22.20 -8.88
N ASP A 183 0.51 -22.29 -8.68
CA ASP A 183 1.15 -23.01 -7.57
C ASP A 183 1.16 -22.23 -6.24
N LYS A 184 0.68 -20.98 -6.23
CA LYS A 184 0.58 -20.10 -5.05
C LYS A 184 -0.85 -19.86 -4.58
N ILE A 185 -1.84 -20.18 -5.42
CA ILE A 185 -3.27 -20.13 -5.07
C ILE A 185 -3.52 -20.91 -3.77
N GLY A 186 -4.28 -20.31 -2.85
CA GLY A 186 -4.60 -20.89 -1.55
C GLY A 186 -3.49 -20.84 -0.49
N LYS A 187 -2.27 -20.41 -0.82
CA LYS A 187 -1.18 -20.25 0.17
C LYS A 187 -1.35 -19.01 1.05
N ALA A 188 -2.05 -17.99 0.55
CA ALA A 188 -2.30 -16.73 1.24
C ALA A 188 -3.79 -16.31 1.08
N PRO A 189 -4.73 -17.11 1.60
CA PRO A 189 -6.15 -16.95 1.31
C PRO A 189 -6.75 -15.63 1.83
N ALA A 190 -6.15 -15.00 2.84
CA ALA A 190 -6.64 -13.73 3.38
C ALA A 190 -6.35 -12.51 2.49
N ILE A 191 -5.57 -12.66 1.42
CA ILE A 191 -5.30 -11.60 0.44
C ILE A 191 -5.71 -11.98 -0.98
N GLU A 192 -6.12 -13.23 -1.19
CA GLU A 192 -6.61 -13.72 -2.48
C GLU A 192 -8.06 -13.27 -2.72
N HIS A 193 -8.33 -12.71 -3.90
CA HIS A 193 -9.67 -12.43 -4.40
C HIS A 193 -10.32 -13.72 -4.94
N PHE A 194 -11.65 -13.69 -5.14
CA PHE A 194 -12.41 -14.85 -5.64
C PHE A 194 -11.97 -15.33 -7.03
N ASP A 195 -11.33 -14.47 -7.83
CA ASP A 195 -10.81 -14.76 -9.17
C ASP A 195 -9.30 -15.08 -9.18
N SER A 196 -8.73 -15.41 -8.02
CA SER A 196 -7.31 -15.69 -7.82
C SER A 196 -6.41 -14.51 -8.24
N THR A 197 -6.86 -13.30 -7.95
CA THR A 197 -6.08 -12.08 -8.10
C THR A 197 -5.77 -11.45 -6.74
N ALA A 198 -4.80 -10.53 -6.70
CA ALA A 198 -4.55 -9.67 -5.55
C ALA A 198 -4.10 -8.30 -6.01
N ARG A 199 -4.47 -7.25 -5.26
CA ARG A 199 -3.97 -5.89 -5.48
C ARG A 199 -2.78 -5.62 -4.57
N ILE A 200 -1.57 -5.54 -5.11
CA ILE A 200 -0.35 -5.63 -4.31
C ILE A 200 0.35 -4.29 -4.13
N GLN A 201 0.97 -4.11 -2.97
CA GLN A 201 2.07 -3.17 -2.79
C GLN A 201 3.40 -3.92 -2.92
N THR A 202 4.30 -3.43 -3.75
CA THR A 202 5.71 -3.83 -3.75
C THR A 202 6.49 -2.99 -2.74
N VAL A 203 7.37 -3.63 -1.97
CA VAL A 203 8.27 -3.01 -0.99
C VAL A 203 9.71 -3.43 -1.30
N SER A 204 10.67 -2.51 -1.19
CA SER A 204 12.08 -2.70 -1.53
C SER A 204 12.97 -2.20 -0.40
#